data_AF-A0A7S2IK49-F1
#
_entry.id   AF-A0A7S2IK49-F1
#
_cell.length_a   1.000
_cell.length_b   1.000
_cell.length_c   1.000
_cell.angle_alpha   90.00
_cell.angle_beta   90.00
_cell.angle_gamma   90.00
#
_symmetry.space_group_name_H-M   'P 1'
#
loop_
_entity.id
_entity.type
_entity.pdbx_description
1 polymer ?
#
loop_
_entity_poly.entity_id
_entity_poly.type
_entity_poly.pdbx_seq_one_letter_code
_entity_poly.pdbx_strand_id
1 'polypeptide(L)'
;MKEVDANGTIIQNGTVLDGLHNFTLLTTLQGVDINVSDITFINGAAPGNDMNNAVNGGAVVNGHKMTVSRCNFYNNIATSQGGAFSNTGELVLHTVDFRHNKAKDAGALASTGASNKRIKMHGKYVTFAHNE
;
A
#
# COMPACT_ATOMS: atom_id res chain seq x y z
N MET A 1 -18.76 -3.35 -4.68
CA MET A 1 -17.75 -3.03 -5.71
C MET A 1 -17.86 -1.53 -5.94
N LYS A 2 -16.89 -0.71 -5.51
CA LYS A 2 -16.92 0.74 -5.70
C LYS A 2 -16.02 1.09 -6.90
N GLU A 3 -16.52 1.97 -7.75
CA GLU A 3 -16.03 2.22 -9.11
C GLU A 3 -14.65 2.89 -9.15
N VAL A 4 -13.88 2.50 -10.17
CA VAL A 4 -12.63 3.13 -10.59
C VAL A 4 -13.00 4.20 -11.63
N ASP A 5 -12.51 5.43 -11.49
CA ASP A 5 -12.76 6.43 -12.53
C ASP A 5 -12.01 6.11 -13.83
N ALA A 6 -12.37 6.78 -14.93
CA ALA A 6 -11.83 6.51 -16.26
C ALA A 6 -10.29 6.64 -16.39
N ASN A 7 -9.61 7.16 -15.36
CA ASN A 7 -8.14 7.29 -15.30
C ASN A 7 -7.47 6.31 -14.33
N GLY A 8 -8.21 5.34 -13.76
CA GLY A 8 -7.66 4.43 -12.76
C GLY A 8 -7.63 5.02 -11.35
N THR A 9 -8.27 6.16 -11.12
CA THR A 9 -8.25 6.85 -9.83
C THR A 9 -9.39 6.34 -8.94
N ILE A 10 -9.05 5.94 -7.72
CA ILE A 10 -10.04 5.65 -6.66
C ILE A 10 -10.21 6.96 -5.89
N ILE A 11 -11.21 7.78 -6.24
CA ILE A 11 -11.48 9.07 -5.57
C ILE A 11 -12.90 9.10 -5.03
N GLN A 12 -13.06 8.70 -3.77
CA GLN A 12 -14.24 9.07 -3.00
C GLN A 12 -13.75 9.42 -1.60
N ASN A 13 -13.83 10.70 -1.25
CA ASN A 13 -13.39 11.23 0.03
C ASN A 13 -14.00 10.43 1.20
N GLY A 14 -13.16 9.90 2.08
CA GLY A 14 -13.58 9.09 3.22
C GLY A 14 -13.90 7.64 2.87
N THR A 15 -13.49 7.15 1.70
CA THR A 15 -13.67 5.74 1.35
C THR A 15 -12.75 4.87 2.19
N VAL A 16 -13.37 3.92 2.88
CA VAL A 16 -12.68 2.82 3.55
C VAL A 16 -12.72 1.61 2.62
N LEU A 17 -11.54 1.09 2.31
CA LEU A 17 -11.37 -0.22 1.68
C LEU A 17 -10.94 -1.19 2.78
N ASP A 18 -11.82 -2.15 3.09
CA ASP A 18 -11.61 -3.15 4.15
C ASP A 18 -11.33 -4.52 3.52
N GLY A 19 -10.13 -5.05 3.78
CA GLY A 19 -9.69 -6.35 3.27
C GLY A 19 -10.19 -7.52 4.11
N LEU A 20 -10.78 -7.26 5.28
CA LEU A 20 -11.28 -8.27 6.23
C LEU A 20 -10.26 -9.37 6.57
N HIS A 21 -8.97 -9.03 6.49
CA HIS A 21 -7.81 -9.91 6.60
C HIS A 21 -7.78 -11.08 5.60
N ASN A 22 -8.44 -10.95 4.45
CA ASN A 22 -8.55 -12.01 3.46
C ASN A 22 -7.82 -11.74 2.15
N PHE A 23 -7.59 -10.48 1.77
CA PHE A 23 -7.00 -10.15 0.48
C PHE A 23 -6.29 -8.80 0.44
N THR A 24 -5.38 -8.67 -0.52
CA THR A 24 -4.77 -7.41 -0.94
C THR A 24 -5.83 -6.56 -1.65
N LEU A 25 -5.91 -5.27 -1.31
CA LEU A 25 -6.99 -4.40 -1.79
C LEU A 25 -6.69 -3.75 -3.13
N LEU A 26 -5.41 -3.47 -3.43
CA LEU A 26 -5.00 -2.81 -4.65
C LEU A 26 -3.68 -3.36 -5.17
N THR A 27 -3.66 -3.74 -6.44
CA THR A 27 -2.45 -4.15 -7.16
C THR A 27 -2.37 -3.37 -8.46
N THR A 28 -1.21 -2.80 -8.76
CA THR A 28 -1.01 -2.10 -10.03
C THR A 28 -0.89 -3.06 -11.20
N LEU A 29 -1.53 -2.71 -12.31
CA LEU A 29 -1.32 -3.37 -13.60
C LEU A 29 -0.10 -2.77 -14.31
N GLN A 30 0.52 -3.57 -15.20
CA GLN A 30 1.68 -3.13 -15.96
C GLN A 30 1.33 -1.95 -16.88
N GLY A 31 2.16 -0.90 -16.85
CA GLY A 31 2.03 0.27 -17.75
C GLY A 31 0.94 1.26 -17.36
N VAL A 32 0.35 1.12 -16.17
CA VAL A 32 -0.66 2.05 -15.66
C VAL A 32 -0.09 2.84 -14.48
N ASP A 33 -0.03 4.16 -14.64
CA ASP A 33 0.25 5.10 -13.55
C ASP A 33 -1.01 5.20 -12.67
N ILE A 34 -0.85 4.99 -11.36
CA ILE A 34 -1.97 5.04 -10.41
C ILE A 34 -1.84 6.25 -9.50
N ASN A 35 -2.95 6.99 -9.34
CA ASN A 35 -3.07 8.01 -8.32
C ASN A 35 -4.14 7.55 -7.31
N VAL A 36 -3.78 7.55 -6.03
CA VAL A 36 -4.70 7.22 -4.94
C VAL A 36 -4.78 8.41 -4.02
N SER A 37 -6.01 8.86 -3.72
CA SER A 37 -6.21 9.95 -2.78
C SER A 37 -7.43 9.77 -1.90
N ASP A 38 -7.33 10.20 -0.63
CA ASP A 38 -8.43 10.24 0.33
C ASP A 38 -9.03 8.86 0.65
N ILE A 39 -8.18 7.83 0.66
CA ILE A 39 -8.57 6.44 0.94
C ILE A 39 -7.97 5.96 2.27
N THR A 40 -8.78 5.23 3.04
CA THR A 40 -8.32 4.46 4.19
C THR A 40 -8.32 2.98 3.83
N PHE A 41 -7.14 2.36 3.86
CA PHE A 41 -6.95 0.92 3.67
C PHE A 41 -6.85 0.25 5.04
N ILE A 42 -7.79 -0.63 5.34
CA ILE A 42 -7.81 -1.37 6.60
C ILE A 42 -7.86 -2.87 6.38
N ASN A 43 -7.27 -3.61 7.32
CA ASN A 43 -7.33 -5.07 7.39
C ASN A 43 -6.99 -5.76 6.07
N GLY A 44 -6.14 -5.16 5.24
CA GLY A 44 -5.57 -5.82 4.09
C GLY A 44 -4.71 -6.98 4.53
N ALA A 45 -4.80 -8.10 3.83
CA ALA A 45 -3.92 -9.22 4.09
C ALA A 45 -3.36 -9.77 2.79
N ALA A 46 -2.09 -10.15 2.83
CA ALA A 46 -1.48 -10.98 1.82
C ALA A 46 -1.31 -12.40 2.37
N PRO A 47 -2.40 -13.18 2.57
CA PRO A 47 -2.29 -14.53 3.10
C PRO A 47 -1.54 -15.37 2.09
N GLY A 48 -0.32 -15.77 2.45
CA GLY A 48 0.42 -16.74 1.67
C GLY A 48 -0.40 -18.03 1.61
N ASN A 49 -0.60 -18.52 0.39
CA ASN A 49 -1.05 -19.87 0.05
C ASN A 49 -0.78 -20.95 1.08
N ASP A 50 0.51 -20.93 1.39
CA ASP A 50 1.38 -22.02 1.78
C ASP A 50 2.68 -21.35 2.25
N MET A 51 3.42 -21.97 3.16
CA MET A 51 4.64 -21.44 3.78
C MET A 51 5.80 -21.13 2.79
N ASN A 52 5.61 -21.34 1.49
CA ASN A 52 6.56 -21.04 0.41
C ASN A 52 6.16 -19.83 -0.48
N ASN A 53 4.95 -19.29 -0.35
CA ASN A 53 4.54 -18.07 -1.05
C ASN A 53 4.60 -16.89 -0.09
N ALA A 54 5.81 -16.37 0.11
CA ALA A 54 6.03 -15.07 0.72
C ALA A 54 5.31 -14.00 -0.11
N VAL A 55 4.28 -13.35 0.45
CA VAL A 55 3.55 -12.28 -0.23
C VAL A 55 3.77 -10.97 0.51
N ASN A 56 4.10 -9.93 -0.24
CA ASN A 56 4.40 -8.59 0.26
C ASN A 56 3.17 -7.68 0.08
N GLY A 57 3.04 -6.63 0.89
CA GLY A 57 1.99 -5.62 0.70
C GLY A 57 0.60 -6.11 1.10
N GLY A 58 0.28 -6.06 2.39
CA GLY A 58 -1.03 -6.51 2.89
C GLY A 58 -2.21 -5.71 2.29
N ALA A 59 -2.05 -4.41 2.09
CA ALA A 59 -3.06 -3.56 1.47
C ALA A 59 -2.80 -3.30 -0.01
N VAL A 60 -1.56 -2.92 -0.34
CA VAL A 60 -1.20 -2.40 -1.66
C VAL A 60 0.08 -3.03 -2.17
N VAL A 61 0.06 -3.45 -3.43
CA VAL A 61 1.23 -3.89 -4.19
C VAL A 61 1.41 -2.99 -5.41
N ASN A 62 2.49 -2.22 -5.43
CA ASN A 62 2.86 -1.36 -6.54
C ASN A 62 4.11 -1.88 -7.27
N GLY A 63 3.95 -2.13 -8.57
CA GLY A 63 5.03 -2.47 -9.50
C GLY A 63 5.30 -1.39 -10.57
N HIS A 64 4.51 -0.31 -10.60
CA HIS A 64 4.67 0.78 -11.55
C HIS A 64 4.79 2.13 -10.82
N LYS A 65 4.43 3.23 -11.48
CA LYS A 65 4.45 4.55 -10.85
C LYS A 65 3.14 4.77 -10.09
N MET A 66 3.26 5.12 -8.81
CA MET A 66 2.12 5.43 -7.95
C MET A 66 2.34 6.72 -7.17
N THR A 67 1.31 7.56 -7.14
CA THR A 67 1.21 8.70 -6.21
C THR A 67 0.13 8.40 -5.18
N VAL A 68 0.46 8.49 -3.90
CA VAL A 68 -0.47 8.25 -2.79
C VAL A 68 -0.58 9.53 -1.96
N SER A 69 -1.80 10.05 -1.83
CA SER A 69 -2.05 11.33 -1.18
C SER A 69 -3.17 11.26 -0.14
N ARG A 70 -2.99 11.81 1.06
CA ARG A 70 -4.05 11.87 2.10
C ARG A 70 -4.66 10.49 2.37
N CYS A 71 -3.83 9.47 2.48
CA CYS A 71 -4.26 8.08 2.66
C CYS A 71 -3.80 7.53 4.00
N ASN A 72 -4.55 6.56 4.50
CA ASN A 72 -4.29 5.91 5.76
C ASN A 72 -4.18 4.39 5.56
N PHE A 73 -3.25 3.75 6.24
CA PHE A 73 -3.01 2.31 6.19
C PHE A 73 -3.01 1.75 7.60
N TYR A 74 -4.07 1.03 7.98
CA TYR A 74 -4.27 0.51 9.33
C TYR A 74 -4.46 -1.00 9.38
N ASN A 75 -3.81 -1.66 10.35
CA ASN A 75 -4.00 -3.08 10.65
C ASN A 75 -3.79 -4.01 9.44
N ASN A 76 -2.94 -3.62 8.49
CA ASN A 76 -2.66 -4.45 7.32
C ASN A 76 -1.53 -5.42 7.61
N ILE A 77 -1.63 -6.64 7.07
CA ILE A 77 -0.74 -7.75 7.39
C ILE A 77 -0.15 -8.35 6.11
N ALA A 78 1.17 -8.46 6.07
CA ALA A 78 1.88 -9.25 5.07
C ALA A 78 2.70 -10.36 5.75
N THR A 79 2.91 -11.49 5.06
CA THR A 79 3.71 -12.59 5.61
C THR A 79 5.22 -12.36 5.45
N SER A 80 5.61 -11.50 4.50
CA SER A 80 7.01 -11.26 4.13
C SER A 80 7.40 -9.81 4.36
N GLN A 81 7.14 -8.90 3.41
CA GLN A 81 7.54 -7.49 3.54
C GLN A 81 6.41 -6.48 3.35
N GLY A 82 6.53 -5.34 4.03
CA GLY A 82 5.64 -4.20 3.83
C GLY A 82 4.21 -4.53 4.25
N GLY A 83 3.96 -4.59 5.56
CA GLY A 83 2.68 -5.06 6.11
C GLY A 83 1.46 -4.34 5.54
N ALA A 84 1.59 -3.05 5.22
CA ALA A 84 0.63 -2.33 4.40
C ALA A 84 0.98 -2.33 2.92
N PHE A 85 2.21 -1.96 2.58
CA PHE A 85 2.54 -1.50 1.24
C PHE A 85 3.84 -2.13 0.77
N SER A 86 3.80 -2.80 -0.38
CA SER A 86 4.98 -3.25 -1.11
C SER A 86 5.17 -2.47 -2.39
N ASN A 87 6.35 -1.87 -2.56
CA ASN A 87 6.69 -1.08 -3.73
C ASN A 87 7.95 -1.62 -4.44
N THR A 88 7.83 -1.96 -5.72
CA THR A 88 8.98 -2.25 -6.62
C THR A 88 9.09 -1.22 -7.75
N GLY A 89 8.11 -0.32 -7.87
CA GLY A 89 8.07 0.76 -8.84
C GLY A 89 8.47 2.13 -8.28
N GLU A 90 8.00 3.19 -8.92
CA GLU A 90 8.17 4.57 -8.43
C GLU A 90 7.05 4.93 -7.46
N LEU A 91 7.40 5.52 -6.32
CA LEU A 91 6.43 5.86 -5.28
C LEU A 91 6.62 7.30 -4.80
N VAL A 92 5.54 8.05 -4.84
CA VAL A 92 5.45 9.38 -4.25
C VAL A 92 4.38 9.37 -3.17
N LEU A 93 4.74 9.80 -1.95
CA LEU A 93 3.86 9.84 -0.79
C LEU A 93 3.64 11.29 -0.32
N HIS A 94 2.38 11.67 -0.17
CA HIS A 94 1.95 12.97 0.30
C HIS A 94 0.91 12.82 1.41
N THR A 95 1.25 13.13 2.66
CA THR A 95 0.28 13.06 3.77
C THR A 95 -0.29 11.65 3.93
N VAL A 96 0.55 10.72 4.39
CA VAL A 96 0.20 9.30 4.49
C VAL A 96 0.51 8.79 5.87
N ASP A 97 -0.41 8.06 6.47
CA ASP A 97 -0.28 7.53 7.83
C ASP A 97 -0.31 6.00 7.82
N PHE A 98 0.77 5.38 8.28
CA PHE A 98 0.88 3.94 8.45
C PHE A 98 0.83 3.60 9.95
N ARG A 99 -0.21 2.89 10.40
CA ARG A 99 -0.31 2.42 11.79
C ARG A 99 -0.69 0.97 11.95
N HIS A 100 -0.12 0.30 12.95
CA HIS A 100 -0.49 -1.07 13.33
C HIS A 100 -0.38 -2.08 12.17
N ASN A 101 0.46 -1.80 11.18
CA ASN A 101 0.70 -2.73 10.08
C ASN A 101 1.79 -3.72 10.49
N LYS A 102 1.66 -4.96 10.02
CA LYS A 102 2.53 -6.05 10.43
C LYS A 102 3.13 -6.81 9.25
N ALA A 103 4.43 -7.05 9.30
CA ALA A 103 5.14 -7.94 8.39
C ALA A 103 6.32 -8.62 9.09
N LYS A 104 6.90 -9.63 8.45
CA LYS A 104 8.15 -10.22 8.96
C LYS A 104 9.30 -9.23 8.84
N ASP A 105 9.39 -8.55 7.71
CA ASP A 105 10.41 -7.55 7.42
C ASP A 105 9.73 -6.23 6.99
N ALA A 106 9.97 -5.13 7.70
CA ALA A 106 9.33 -3.83 7.48
C ALA A 106 7.79 -3.84 7.64
N GLY A 107 7.33 -3.66 8.89
CA GLY A 107 5.91 -3.71 9.26
C GLY A 107 4.95 -2.82 8.47
N ALA A 108 5.41 -1.69 7.92
CA ALA A 108 4.54 -0.77 7.15
C ALA A 108 4.77 -0.84 5.64
N LEU A 109 5.92 -0.30 5.20
CA LEU A 109 6.24 -0.07 3.80
C LEU A 109 7.58 -0.73 3.48
N ALA A 110 7.57 -1.64 2.52
CA ALA A 110 8.78 -2.16 1.89
C ALA A 110 8.90 -1.56 0.50
N SER A 111 10.09 -1.06 0.15
CA SER A 111 10.35 -0.51 -1.18
C SER A 111 11.70 -0.95 -1.70
N THR A 112 11.69 -1.76 -2.76
CA THR A 112 12.87 -2.37 -3.38
C THR A 112 13.08 -1.94 -4.83
N GLY A 113 12.39 -0.88 -5.27
CA GLY A 113 12.57 -0.31 -6.60
C GLY A 113 14.03 0.07 -6.90
N ALA A 114 14.40 0.03 -8.18
CA ALA A 114 15.73 0.41 -8.66
C ALA A 114 16.18 1.77 -8.08
N SER A 115 17.47 1.97 -7.86
CA SER A 115 18.04 3.15 -7.17
C SER A 115 17.66 4.52 -7.78
N ASN A 116 17.22 4.55 -9.05
CA ASN A 116 16.67 5.73 -9.73
C ASN A 116 15.17 5.98 -9.46
N LYS A 117 14.45 5.00 -8.89
CA LYS A 117 13.03 5.03 -8.51
C LYS A 117 12.86 5.33 -7.01
N ARG A 118 13.56 6.36 -6.53
CA ARG A 118 13.57 6.74 -5.10
C ARG A 118 12.15 7.03 -4.61
N ILE A 119 11.81 6.56 -3.40
CA ILE A 119 10.61 7.03 -2.71
C ILE A 119 10.78 8.53 -2.45
N LYS A 120 9.79 9.31 -2.90
CA LYS A 120 9.70 10.73 -2.54
C LYS A 120 8.67 10.86 -1.43
N MET A 121 9.15 11.07 -0.21
CA MET A 121 8.31 11.41 0.93
C MET A 121 8.39 12.91 1.15
N HIS A 122 7.26 13.61 1.11
CA HIS A 122 7.22 14.99 1.59
C HIS A 122 7.11 14.94 3.13
N GLY A 123 8.27 14.80 3.78
CA GLY A 123 8.48 14.24 5.12
C GLY A 123 7.82 14.95 6.32
N LYS A 124 7.09 16.05 6.13
CA LYS A 124 6.29 16.65 7.22
C LYS A 124 4.97 15.91 7.47
N TYR A 125 4.53 15.04 6.55
CA TYR A 125 3.20 14.44 6.61
C TYR A 125 3.17 12.92 6.36
N VAL A 126 4.31 12.24 6.28
CA VAL A 126 4.34 10.77 6.23
C VAL A 126 4.66 10.22 7.62
N THR A 127 3.72 9.52 8.24
CA THR A 127 3.85 9.01 9.61
C THR A 127 3.85 7.49 9.65
N PHE A 128 4.67 6.95 10.56
CA PHE A 128 4.74 5.52 10.86
C PHE A 128 4.62 5.36 12.38
N ALA A 129 3.58 4.69 12.87
CA ALA A 129 3.41 4.43 14.30
C ALA A 129 2.95 2.99 14.57
N HIS A 130 3.55 2.33 15.55
CA HIS A 130 3.16 0.98 15.98
C HIS A 130 3.13 -0.07 14.85
N ASN A 131 4.02 0.04 13.86
CA ASN A 131 4.16 -0.98 12.81
C ASN A 131 5.24 -1.97 13.26
N GLU A 132 4.96 -3.27 13.08
CA GLU A 132 5.78 -4.39 13.54
C GLU A 132 6.31 -5.22 12.37
#